data_AF-A0A523L0T7-F1
#
_entry.id   AF-A0A523L0T7-F1
#
_cell.length_a   1.000
_cell.length_b   1.000
_cell.length_c   1.000
_cell.angle_alpha   90.00
_cell.angle_beta   90.00
_cell.angle_gamma   90.00
#
_symmetry.space_group_name_H-M   'P 1'
#
loop_
_entity.id
_entity.type
_entity.pdbx_description
1 polymer ?
#
loop_
_entity_poly.entity_id
_entity_poly.type
_entity_poly.pdbx_seq_one_letter_code
_entity_poly.pdbx_strand_id
1 'polypeptide(L)'
;MESRNRDLATVRKIVLLVSLLLVALLTAVFAYNNPDTVVLDVGFTRLEGVSIVVAFAICLAVGWLFGLITAGFALFRMSREKRRLRRDLKLAEAEVSSLRSYPLHDAN
;
A
#
# COMPACT_ATOMS: atom_id res chain seq x y z
N MET A 1 0.86 -23.09 4.43
CA MET A 1 0.41 -21.88 3.68
C MET A 1 -0.30 -20.86 4.56
N GLU A 2 -1.01 -21.30 5.60
CA GLU A 2 -1.66 -20.47 6.64
C GLU A 2 -0.70 -19.46 7.31
N SER A 3 0.51 -19.88 7.72
CA SER A 3 1.44 -19.01 8.46
C SER A 3 1.90 -17.80 7.63
N ARG A 4 2.34 -18.04 6.39
CA ARG A 4 2.82 -16.98 5.49
C ARG A 4 1.78 -15.88 5.21
N ASN A 5 0.49 -16.19 5.22
CA ASN A 5 -0.56 -15.17 5.06
C ASN A 5 -0.75 -14.35 6.34
N ARG A 6 -0.62 -14.97 7.52
CA ARG A 6 -0.61 -14.24 8.80
C ARG A 6 0.60 -13.34 8.91
N ASP A 7 1.78 -13.80 8.50
CA ASP A 7 3.03 -13.03 8.60
C ASP A 7 2.96 -11.74 7.77
N LEU A 8 2.46 -11.82 6.53
CA LEU A 8 2.26 -10.65 5.67
C LEU A 8 1.21 -9.69 6.23
N ALA A 9 0.12 -10.21 6.82
CA ALA A 9 -0.89 -9.37 7.46
C ALA A 9 -0.34 -8.66 8.70
N THR A 10 0.49 -9.33 9.49
CA THR A 10 1.17 -8.77 10.66
C THR A 10 2.17 -7.70 10.25
N VAL A 11 3.05 -7.97 9.28
CA VAL A 11 4.01 -6.98 8.75
C VAL A 11 3.29 -5.74 8.24
N ARG A 12 2.18 -5.92 7.49
CA ARG A 12 1.41 -4.80 6.95
C ARG A 12 0.78 -3.95 8.05
N LYS A 13 0.24 -4.58 9.11
CA LYS A 13 -0.26 -3.88 10.30
C LYS A 13 0.85 -3.12 11.03
N ILE A 14 2.03 -3.73 11.19
CA ILE A 14 3.19 -3.08 11.81
C ILE A 14 3.62 -1.86 11.00
N VAL A 15 3.78 -1.98 9.68
CA VAL A 15 4.15 -0.86 8.81
C VAL A 15 3.13 0.27 8.89
N LEU A 16 1.82 -0.05 8.88
CA LEU A 16 0.77 0.95 9.04
C LEU A 16 0.86 1.66 10.38
N LEU A 17 1.00 0.91 11.47
CA LEU A 17 1.05 1.44 12.83
C LEU A 17 2.30 2.30 13.04
N VAL A 18 3.46 1.84 12.57
CA VAL A 18 4.71 2.62 12.60
C VAL A 18 4.57 3.90 11.77
N SER A 19 3.99 3.83 10.57
CA SER A 19 3.78 5.03 9.75
C SER A 19 2.85 6.04 10.43
N LEU A 20 1.78 5.56 11.08
CA LEU A 20 0.84 6.41 11.81
C LEU A 20 1.53 7.08 13.00
N LEU A 21 2.29 6.32 13.78
CA LEU A 21 3.07 6.85 14.91
C LEU A 21 4.10 7.88 14.45
N LEU A 22 4.77 7.63 13.32
CA LEU A 22 5.74 8.56 12.75
C LEU A 22 5.07 9.88 12.35
N VAL A 23 3.94 9.81 11.64
CA VAL A 23 3.15 10.99 11.25
C VAL A 23 2.68 11.76 12.48
N ALA A 24 2.14 11.05 13.49
CA ALA A 24 1.69 11.67 14.73
C ALA A 24 2.84 12.37 15.48
N LEU A 25 4.00 11.72 15.57
CA LEU A 25 5.18 12.27 16.23
C LEU A 25 5.70 13.51 15.49
N LEU A 26 5.83 13.45 14.16
CA LEU A 26 6.25 14.59 13.34
C LEU A 26 5.30 15.77 13.51
N THR A 27 3.99 15.50 13.51
CA THR A 27 2.97 16.54 13.71
C THR A 27 3.07 17.15 15.10
N ALA A 28 3.24 16.33 16.15
CA ALA A 28 3.36 16.80 17.53
C ALA A 28 4.64 17.63 17.76
N VAL A 29 5.79 17.17 17.25
CA VAL A 29 7.05 17.90 17.34
C VAL A 29 6.96 19.22 16.58
N PHE A 30 6.36 19.22 15.39
CA PHE A 30 6.18 20.43 14.60
C PHE A 30 5.24 21.42 15.29
N ALA A 31 4.14 20.93 15.88
CA ALA A 31 3.20 21.73 16.67
C ALA A 31 3.84 22.39 17.87
N TYR A 32 4.63 21.63 18.63
CA TYR A 32 5.33 22.12 19.81
C TYR A 32 6.36 23.21 19.48
N ASN A 33 7.08 23.06 18.36
CA ASN A 33 8.11 24.00 17.96
C ASN A 33 7.58 25.25 17.24
N ASN A 34 6.34 25.24 16.74
CA ASN A 34 5.75 26.34 15.99
C ASN A 34 4.37 26.73 16.54
N PRO A 35 4.30 27.25 17.78
CA PRO A 35 3.02 27.63 18.40
C PRO A 35 2.36 28.84 17.72
N ASP A 36 3.12 29.63 16.97
CA ASP A 36 2.64 30.86 16.35
C ASP A 36 1.69 30.60 15.17
N THR A 37 0.68 31.47 15.05
CA THR A 37 -0.22 31.49 13.91
C THR A 37 0.31 32.44 12.86
N VAL A 38 0.23 32.04 11.59
CA VAL A 38 0.70 32.84 10.46
C VAL A 38 -0.43 33.08 9.48
N VAL A 39 -0.37 34.22 8.81
CA VAL A 39 -1.33 34.56 7.77
C VAL A 39 -0.97 33.77 6.52
N LEU A 40 -1.88 32.88 6.08
CA LEU A 40 -1.65 32.02 4.92
C LEU A 40 -2.44 32.56 3.72
N ASP A 41 -1.72 33.02 2.70
CA ASP A 41 -2.30 33.46 1.44
C ASP A 41 -2.30 32.29 0.46
N VAL A 42 -3.48 31.69 0.22
CA VAL A 42 -3.65 30.53 -0.68
C VAL A 42 -3.98 30.96 -2.12
N GLY A 43 -3.75 32.23 -2.47
CA GLY A 43 -3.94 32.79 -3.81
C GLY A 43 -5.39 33.13 -4.18
N PHE A 44 -6.37 32.46 -3.57
CA PHE A 44 -7.80 32.76 -3.74
C PHE A 44 -8.43 33.44 -2.52
N THR A 45 -7.87 33.22 -1.33
CA THR A 45 -8.31 33.82 -0.07
C THR A 45 -7.15 33.88 0.91
N ARG A 46 -7.21 34.84 1.83
CA ARG A 46 -6.24 35.00 2.92
C ARG A 46 -6.85 34.41 4.17
N LEU A 47 -6.25 33.33 4.67
CA LEU A 47 -6.69 32.69 5.90
C LEU A 47 -5.89 33.30 7.06
N GLU A 48 -6.56 34.16 7.81
CA GLU A 48 -6.02 34.76 9.03
C GLU A 48 -6.12 33.76 10.19
N GLY A 49 -5.08 33.69 11.03
CA GLY A 49 -5.07 32.86 12.23
C GLY A 49 -4.87 31.36 12.00
N VAL A 50 -4.47 30.92 10.80
CA VAL A 50 -4.14 29.51 10.55
C VAL A 50 -2.75 29.21 11.09
N SER A 51 -2.65 28.24 12.00
CA SER A 51 -1.34 27.75 12.44
C SER A 51 -0.66 27.01 11.29
N ILE A 52 0.59 27.37 10.97
CA ILE A 52 1.40 26.68 9.95
C ILE A 52 1.47 25.17 10.19
N VAL A 53 1.37 24.79 11.46
CA VAL A 53 1.29 23.42 11.95
C VAL A 53 0.12 22.68 11.33
N VAL A 54 -1.06 23.30 11.30
CA VAL A 54 -2.27 22.68 10.77
C VAL A 54 -2.14 22.51 9.25
N ALA A 55 -1.61 23.51 8.55
CA ALA A 55 -1.41 23.42 7.10
C ALA A 55 -0.42 22.29 6.73
N PHE A 56 0.73 22.22 7.42
CA PHE A 56 1.71 21.14 7.21
C PHE A 56 1.15 19.77 7.60
N ALA A 57 0.42 19.68 8.72
CA ALA A 57 -0.22 18.45 9.15
C ALA A 57 -1.22 17.94 8.09
N ILE A 58 -2.02 18.83 7.51
CA ILE A 58 -2.97 18.49 6.45
C ILE A 58 -2.22 18.02 5.21
N CYS A 59 -1.20 18.74 4.74
CA CYS A 59 -0.41 18.31 3.59
C CYS A 59 0.22 16.93 3.79
N LEU A 60 0.77 16.68 4.99
CA LEU A 60 1.40 15.42 5.33
C LEU A 60 0.37 14.29 5.45
N ALA A 61 -0.79 14.56 6.06
CA ALA A 61 -1.90 13.61 6.16
C ALA A 61 -2.46 13.24 4.77
N VAL A 62 -2.62 14.22 3.88
CA VAL A 62 -3.05 13.99 2.50
C VAL A 62 -2.02 13.16 1.75
N GLY A 63 -0.73 13.53 1.81
CA GLY A 63 0.34 12.77 1.18
C GLY A 63 0.43 11.32 1.69
N TRP A 64 0.28 11.13 3.01
CA TRP A 64 0.24 9.81 3.63
C TRP A 64 -0.96 8.98 3.15
N LEU A 65 -2.16 9.57 3.10
CA LEU A 65 -3.36 8.91 2.62
C LEU A 65 -3.21 8.49 1.15
N PHE A 66 -2.68 9.36 0.30
CA PHE A 66 -2.38 9.03 -1.11
C PHE A 66 -1.35 7.90 -1.23
N GLY A 67 -0.30 7.92 -0.40
CA GLY A 67 0.68 6.85 -0.33
C GLY A 67 0.05 5.50 0.05
N LEU A 68 -0.83 5.50 1.06
CA LEU A 68 -1.55 4.30 1.48
C LEU A 68 -2.48 3.75 0.40
N ILE A 69 -3.21 4.62 -0.29
CA ILE A 69 -4.10 4.23 -1.39
C ILE A 69 -3.28 3.61 -2.52
N THR A 70 -2.19 4.26 -2.93
CA THR A 70 -1.30 3.78 -3.99
C THR A 70 -0.69 2.41 -3.66
N ALA A 71 -0.15 2.28 -2.45
CA ALA A 71 0.42 1.01 -1.97
C ALA A 71 -0.65 -0.08 -1.85
N GLY A 72 -1.86 0.27 -1.38
CA GLY A 72 -3.00 -0.63 -1.32
C GLY A 72 -3.40 -1.16 -2.68
N PHE A 73 -3.46 -0.29 -3.69
CA PHE A 73 -3.78 -0.66 -5.06
C PHE A 73 -2.71 -1.56 -5.69
N ALA A 74 -1.43 -1.23 -5.50
CA ALA A 74 -0.31 -2.06 -5.97
C ALA A 74 -0.36 -3.47 -5.37
N LEU A 75 -0.58 -3.59 -4.05
CA LEU A 75 -0.72 -4.88 -3.37
C LEU A 75 -1.94 -5.66 -3.85
N PHE A 76 -3.05 -4.99 -4.14
CA PHE A 76 -4.24 -5.63 -4.70
C PHE A 76 -3.97 -6.19 -6.10
N ARG A 77 -3.32 -5.41 -6.98
CA ARG A 77 -2.90 -5.85 -8.31
C ARG A 77 -1.98 -7.06 -8.22
N MET A 78 -0.94 -7.00 -7.39
CA MET A 78 0.02 -8.08 -7.20
C MET A 78 -0.63 -9.36 -6.66
N SER A 79 -1.64 -9.22 -5.79
CA SER A 79 -2.44 -10.35 -5.30
C SER A 79 -3.29 -11.00 -6.39
N ARG A 80 -3.83 -10.19 -7.32
CA ARG A 80 -4.58 -10.70 -8.49
C ARG A 80 -3.66 -11.42 -9.46
N GLU A 81 -2.51 -10.86 -9.79
CA GLU A 81 -1.51 -11.47 -10.67
C GLU A 81 -1.03 -12.82 -10.11
N LYS A 82 -0.74 -12.88 -8.81
CA LYS A 82 -0.37 -14.14 -8.15
C LYS A 82 -1.45 -15.22 -8.27
N ARG A 83 -2.74 -14.84 -8.15
CA ARG A 83 -3.85 -15.79 -8.34
C ARG A 83 -3.96 -16.26 -9.79
N ARG A 84 -3.76 -15.36 -10.75
CA ARG A 84 -3.75 -15.68 -12.19
C ARG A 84 -2.61 -16.64 -12.53
N LEU A 85 -1.37 -16.28 -12.19
CA LEU A 85 -0.17 -17.11 -12.40
C LEU A 85 -0.31 -18.52 -11.82
N ARG A 86 -0.95 -18.67 -10.66
CA ARG A 86 -1.24 -19.99 -10.07
C ARG A 86 -2.25 -20.82 -10.85
N ARG A 87 -3.24 -20.19 -11.48
CA ARG A 87 -4.21 -20.90 -12.34
C ARG A 87 -3.54 -21.30 -13.65
N ASP A 88 -2.77 -20.38 -14.24
CA ASP A 88 -2.05 -20.63 -15.49
C ASP A 88 -1.04 -21.79 -15.31
N LEU A 89 -0.31 -21.83 -14.18
CA LEU A 89 0.59 -22.94 -13.84
C LEU A 89 -0.16 -24.28 -13.75
N LYS A 90 -1.31 -24.32 -13.08
CA LYS A 90 -2.10 -25.55 -12.94
C LYS A 90 -2.64 -26.06 -14.29
N LEU A 91 -3.00 -25.15 -15.19
CA LEU A 91 -3.47 -25.51 -16.54
C LEU A 91 -2.32 -26.06 -17.37
N ALA A 92 -1.16 -25.41 -17.35
CA ALA A 92 0.04 -25.89 -18.02
C ALA A 92 0.50 -27.27 -17.51
N GLU A 93 0.47 -27.50 -16.19
CA GLU A 93 0.76 -28.81 -15.59
C GLU A 93 -0.25 -29.89 -16.05
N ALA A 94 -1.53 -29.54 -16.17
CA ALA A 94 -2.56 -30.47 -16.64
C ALA A 94 -2.40 -30.81 -18.13
N GLU A 95 -2.02 -29.86 -18.97
CA GLU A 95 -1.73 -30.09 -20.39
C GLU A 95 -0.52 -31.00 -20.58
N VAL A 96 0.59 -30.75 -19.87
CA VAL A 96 1.78 -31.61 -19.91
C VAL A 96 1.45 -33.02 -19.42
N SER A 97 0.64 -33.16 -18.36
CA SER A 97 0.17 -34.45 -17.86
C SER A 97 -0.70 -35.18 -18.88
N SER A 98 -1.61 -34.48 -19.56
CA SER A 98 -2.46 -35.04 -20.60
C SER A 98 -1.64 -35.52 -21.81
N LEU A 99 -0.66 -34.72 -22.26
CA LEU A 99 0.25 -35.08 -23.34
C LEU A 99 1.14 -36.27 -22.98
N ARG A 100 1.56 -36.38 -21.71
CA ARG A 100 2.36 -37.51 -21.23
C ARG A 100 1.53 -38.80 -21.05
N SER A 101 0.22 -38.66 -20.85
CA SER A 101 -0.71 -39.78 -20.78
C SER A 101 -1.17 -40.30 -22.14
N TYR A 102 -0.85 -39.60 -23.23
CA TYR A 102 -0.98 -40.17 -24.57
C TYR A 102 0.00 -41.33 -24.70
N PRO A 103 -0.49 -42.58 -24.90
CA PRO A 103 0.39 -43.71 -25.13
C PRO A 103 1.21 -43.42 -26.38
N LEU A 104 2.49 -43.78 -26.37
CA LEU A 104 3.30 -43.91 -27.58
C LEU A 104 2.67 -45.01 -28.44
N HIS A 105 1.62 -44.66 -29.18
CA HIS A 105 0.91 -45.51 -30.12
C HIS A 105 0.91 -44.82 -31.47
N ASP A 106 2.11 -44.64 -32.02
CA ASP A 106 2.39 -44.83 -33.44
C ASP A 106 3.84 -44.44 -33.71
N ALA A 107 4.73 -45.40 -33.52
CA ALA A 107 5.96 -45.46 -34.29
C ALA A 107 6.28 -46.94 -34.43
N ASN A 108 5.68 -47.50 -35.48
CA ASN A 108 5.93 -48.80 -36.08
C ASN A 108 7.43 -49.12 -36.20
#